data_AF-A0A852U1Z9-F1
#
_entry.id   AF-A0A852U1Z9-F1
#
_cell.length_a   1.000
_cell.length_b   1.000
_cell.length_c   1.000
_cell.angle_alpha   90.00
_cell.angle_beta   90.00
_cell.angle_gamma   90.00
#
_symmetry.space_group_name_H-M   'P 1'
#
loop_
_entity.id
_entity.type
_entity.pdbx_description
1 polymer ?
#
loop_
_entity_poly.entity_id
_entity_poly.type
_entity_poly.pdbx_seq_one_letter_code
_entity_poly.pdbx_strand_id
1 'polypeptide(L)'
;MNEQLDLEPAANRMRALTAEITDDDLTAPTPCAGCSAGDLFDHVSGLALAFRLAAEKASSPSDGPPPQPSAANLPADWRERLARRSMTS
;
A
#
# COMPACT_ATOMS: atom_id res chain seq x y z
N MET A 1 17.34 -18.59 -15.83
CA MET A 1 17.41 -17.64 -14.70
C MET A 1 16.08 -17.69 -13.99
N ASN A 2 16.00 -18.25 -12.78
CA ASN A 2 14.78 -18.23 -11.99
C ASN A 2 14.91 -17.06 -11.01
N GLU A 3 14.74 -15.85 -11.53
CA GLU A 3 14.72 -14.62 -10.75
C GLU A 3 13.41 -14.62 -9.95
N GLN A 4 13.43 -15.28 -8.79
CA GLN A 4 12.33 -15.15 -7.83
C GLN A 4 12.24 -13.67 -7.45
N LEU A 5 11.13 -13.05 -7.81
CA LEU A 5 10.83 -11.66 -7.49
C LEU A 5 10.90 -11.48 -5.97
N ASP A 6 11.99 -10.86 -5.50
CA ASP A 6 12.16 -10.52 -4.09
C ASP A 6 11.54 -9.15 -3.81
N LEU A 7 10.43 -9.15 -3.06
CA LEU A 7 9.68 -7.95 -2.72
C LEU A 7 10.09 -7.38 -1.35
N GLU A 8 10.88 -8.11 -0.56
CA GLU A 8 11.31 -7.70 0.77
C GLU A 8 12.00 -6.31 0.79
N PRO A 9 13.00 -6.01 -0.07
CA PRO A 9 13.66 -4.71 -0.06
C PRO A 9 12.72 -3.56 -0.45
N ALA A 10 11.79 -3.80 -1.37
CA ALA A 10 10.79 -2.81 -1.77
C ALA A 10 9.78 -2.56 -0.63
N ALA A 11 9.33 -3.62 0.04
CA ALA A 11 8.44 -3.53 1.20
C ALA A 11 9.11 -2.78 2.35
N ASN A 12 10.38 -3.07 2.64
CA ASN A 12 11.13 -2.37 3.69
C ASN A 12 11.32 -0.88 3.39
N ARG A 13 11.56 -0.50 2.13
CA ARG A 13 11.57 0.93 1.75
C ARG A 13 10.21 1.60 1.92
N MET A 14 9.13 0.96 1.50
CA MET A 14 7.77 1.48 1.68
C MET A 14 7.47 1.73 3.16
N ARG A 15 7.92 0.83 4.05
CA ARG A 15 7.79 1.00 5.50
C ARG A 15 8.60 2.16 6.05
N ALA A 16 9.85 2.34 5.59
CA ALA A 16 10.67 3.48 5.99
C ALA A 16 10.00 4.80 5.58
N LEU A 17 9.51 4.88 4.33
CA LEU A 17 8.80 6.06 3.83
C LEU A 17 7.56 6.39 4.67
N THR A 18 6.78 5.41 5.11
CA THR A 18 5.63 5.68 6.00
C THR A 18 5.97 6.33 7.33
N ALA A 19 7.21 6.16 7.81
CA ALA A 19 7.69 6.81 9.03
C ALA A 19 8.23 8.22 8.78
N GLU A 20 8.66 8.52 7.55
CA GLU A 20 9.32 9.79 7.19
C GLU A 20 8.39 10.81 6.52
N ILE A 21 7.34 10.36 5.80
CA ILE A 21 6.45 11.27 5.05
C ILE A 21 5.32 11.87 5.91
N THR A 22 5.08 13.16 5.72
CA THR A 22 3.97 13.90 6.33
C THR A 22 2.69 13.76 5.50
N ASP A 23 1.54 14.21 6.04
CA ASP A 23 0.29 14.20 5.26
C ASP A 23 0.31 15.20 4.10
N ASP A 24 1.17 16.23 4.15
CA ASP A 24 1.39 17.18 3.05
C ASP A 24 2.10 16.50 1.87
N ASP A 25 3.08 15.62 2.16
CA ASP A 25 3.79 14.82 1.17
C ASP A 25 2.87 13.86 0.41
N LEU A 26 1.74 13.45 1.00
CA LEU A 26 0.74 12.60 0.33
C LEU A 26 0.09 13.31 -0.87
N THR A 27 0.06 14.64 -0.85
CA THR A 27 -0.49 15.45 -1.96
C THR A 27 0.53 15.70 -3.07
N ALA A 28 1.79 15.29 -2.87
CA ALA A 28 2.86 15.55 -3.83
C ALA A 28 2.60 14.84 -5.17
N PRO A 29 2.88 15.51 -6.30
CA PRO A 29 2.72 14.91 -7.61
C PRO A 29 3.74 13.79 -7.82
N THR A 30 3.30 12.69 -8.41
CA THR A 30 4.19 11.60 -8.83
C THR A 30 4.50 11.70 -10.32
N PRO A 31 5.54 10.99 -10.81
CA PRO A 31 5.78 10.84 -12.25
C PRO A 31 4.61 10.16 -13.00
N CYS A 32 3.69 9.49 -12.30
CA CYS A 32 2.42 9.04 -12.85
C CYS A 32 1.45 10.22 -12.92
N ALA A 33 1.20 10.71 -14.14
CA ALA A 33 0.28 11.81 -14.38
C ALA A 33 -1.11 11.48 -13.79
N GLY A 34 -1.63 12.39 -12.96
CA GLY A 34 -2.96 12.25 -12.34
C GLY A 34 -3.01 11.38 -11.08
N CYS A 35 -1.87 10.95 -10.53
CA CYS A 35 -1.80 10.26 -9.24
C CYS A 35 -0.87 11.00 -8.28
N SER A 36 -1.38 11.32 -7.09
CA SER A 36 -0.59 11.78 -5.96
C SER A 36 0.15 10.64 -5.27
N ALA A 37 1.12 10.96 -4.43
CA ALA A 37 1.82 9.97 -3.63
C ALA A 37 0.86 9.17 -2.74
N GLY A 38 -0.16 9.83 -2.18
CA GLY A 38 -1.21 9.18 -1.39
C GLY A 38 -2.09 8.23 -2.19
N ASP A 39 -2.40 8.55 -3.46
CA ASP A 39 -3.17 7.66 -4.33
C ASP A 39 -2.40 6.37 -4.63
N LEU A 40 -1.11 6.51 -4.97
CA LEU A 40 -0.25 5.34 -5.21
C LEU A 40 -0.11 4.48 -3.95
N PHE A 41 -0.02 5.13 -2.80
CA PHE A 41 0.13 4.46 -1.52
C PHE A 41 -1.13 3.69 -1.09
N ASP A 42 -2.31 4.26 -1.30
CA ASP A 42 -3.61 3.58 -1.15
C ASP A 42 -3.70 2.36 -2.08
N HIS A 43 -3.30 2.52 -3.34
CA HIS A 43 -3.33 1.45 -4.34
C HIS A 43 -2.48 0.23 -3.94
N VAL A 44 -1.22 0.45 -3.56
CA VAL A 44 -0.31 -0.63 -3.16
C VAL A 44 -0.77 -1.28 -1.85
N SER A 45 -1.30 -0.49 -0.92
CA SER A 45 -1.85 -1.00 0.35
C SER A 45 -3.06 -1.91 0.13
N GLY A 46 -3.98 -1.54 -0.78
CA GLY A 46 -5.12 -2.36 -1.18
C GLY A 46 -4.69 -3.68 -1.84
N LEU A 47 -3.71 -3.62 -2.74
CA LEU A 47 -3.17 -4.80 -3.43
C LEU A 47 -2.49 -5.78 -2.45
N ALA A 48 -1.66 -5.27 -1.53
CA ALA A 48 -1.00 -6.08 -0.52
C ALA A 48 -2.01 -6.81 0.40
N LEU A 49 -3.09 -6.12 0.77
CA LEU A 49 -4.18 -6.74 1.53
C LEU A 49 -4.89 -7.83 0.72
N ALA A 50 -5.20 -7.58 -0.56
CA ALA A 50 -5.85 -8.55 -1.43
C ALA A 50 -5.02 -9.83 -1.59
N PHE A 51 -3.70 -9.71 -1.81
CA PHE A 51 -2.82 -10.87 -1.89
C PHE A 51 -2.72 -11.64 -0.58
N ARG A 52 -2.66 -10.95 0.56
CA ARG A 52 -2.69 -11.59 1.86
C ARG A 52 -3.98 -12.41 2.05
N LEU A 53 -5.14 -11.81 1.76
CA LEU A 53 -6.44 -12.49 1.87
C LEU A 53 -6.51 -13.70 0.93
N ALA A 54 -5.99 -13.58 -0.30
CA ALA A 54 -5.90 -14.69 -1.24
C ALA A 54 -5.02 -15.83 -0.71
N ALA A 55 -3.87 -15.52 -0.11
CA ALA A 55 -2.98 -16.51 0.51
C ALA A 55 -3.62 -17.20 1.74
N GLU A 56 -4.38 -16.44 2.54
CA GLU A 56 -5.14 -16.94 3.70
C GLU A 56 -6.40 -17.72 3.28
N LYS A 57 -6.71 -17.80 1.98
CA LYS A 57 -7.99 -18.31 1.44
C LYS A 57 -9.21 -17.66 2.10
N ALA A 58 -9.05 -16.44 2.56
CA ALA A 58 -10.12 -15.65 3.16
C ALA A 58 -10.88 -14.94 2.04
N SER A 59 -12.22 -14.98 2.10
CA SER A 59 -13.04 -14.17 1.20
C SER A 59 -12.77 -12.70 1.53
N SER A 60 -12.27 -11.94 0.56
CA SER A 60 -12.25 -10.49 0.68
C SER A 60 -13.67 -9.97 0.42
N PRO A 61 -14.12 -8.88 1.06
CA PRO A 61 -15.33 -8.17 0.66
C PRO A 61 -15.19 -7.45 -0.70
N SER A 62 -14.07 -7.65 -1.42
CA SER A 62 -13.72 -6.99 -2.68
C SER A 62 -13.74 -7.95 -3.87
N ASP A 63 -14.78 -8.78 -3.99
CA ASP A 63 -15.02 -9.63 -5.19
C ASP A 63 -15.49 -8.80 -6.42
N GLY A 64 -15.15 -7.50 -6.45
CA GLY A 64 -15.50 -6.54 -7.48
C GLY A 64 -14.29 -5.69 -7.88
N PRO A 65 -14.40 -4.88 -8.95
CA PRO A 65 -13.31 -4.02 -9.40
C PRO A 65 -12.79 -3.16 -8.24
N PRO A 66 -11.46 -3.00 -8.10
CA PRO A 66 -10.89 -2.21 -7.02
C PRO A 66 -11.43 -0.77 -7.09
N PRO A 67 -11.74 -0.15 -5.94
CA PRO A 67 -12.12 1.26 -5.91
C PRO A 67 -10.98 2.12 -6.51
N GLN A 68 -11.33 3.28 -7.07
CA GLN A 68 -10.31 4.20 -7.54
C GLN A 68 -9.39 4.59 -6.36
N PRO A 69 -8.07 4.51 -6.56
CA PRO A 69 -7.12 4.88 -5.52
C PRO A 69 -7.30 6.34 -5.16
N SER A 70 -7.33 6.64 -3.87
CA SER A 70 -7.43 8.00 -3.39
C SER A 70 -6.73 8.18 -2.05
N ALA A 71 -5.93 9.23 -1.90
CA ALA A 71 -5.41 9.64 -0.60
C ALA A 71 -6.53 9.84 0.44
N ALA A 72 -7.75 10.19 0.00
CA ALA A 72 -8.92 10.32 0.88
C ALA A 72 -9.43 8.98 1.44
N ASN A 73 -9.04 7.85 0.86
CA ASN A 73 -9.36 6.52 1.38
C ASN A 73 -8.43 6.11 2.54
N LEU A 74 -7.33 6.84 2.76
CA LEU A 74 -6.42 6.56 3.87
C LEU A 74 -7.10 6.93 5.20
N PRO A 75 -7.27 5.98 6.13
CA PRO A 75 -7.79 6.29 7.46
C PRO A 75 -6.82 7.20 8.21
N ALA A 76 -7.29 8.01 9.16
CA ALA A 76 -6.43 8.90 9.95
C ALA A 76 -5.24 8.18 10.64
N ASP A 77 -5.41 6.89 10.95
CA ASP A 77 -4.43 6.00 11.59
C ASP A 77 -3.58 5.19 10.59
N TRP A 78 -3.53 5.59 9.31
CA TRP A 78 -2.94 4.77 8.24
C TRP A 78 -1.49 4.35 8.52
N ARG A 79 -0.68 5.23 9.13
CA ARG A 79 0.72 4.96 9.49
C ARG A 79 0.84 3.79 10.47
N GLU A 80 0.06 3.79 11.54
CA GLU A 80 0.06 2.73 12.55
C GLU A 80 -0.44 1.40 11.96
N ARG A 81 -1.46 1.45 11.09
CA ARG A 81 -1.99 0.24 10.43
C ARG A 81 -0.96 -0.40 9.51
N LEU A 82 -0.15 0.37 8.79
CA LEU A 82 0.92 -0.15 7.94
C LEU A 82 2.12 -0.65 8.73
N ALA A 83 2.54 0.06 9.77
CA ALA A 83 3.57 -0.41 10.68
C ALA A 83 3.22 -1.80 11.25
N ARG A 84 1.97 -1.98 11.70
CA ARG A 84 1.46 -3.24 12.28
C ARG A 84 1.38 -4.39 11.28
N ARG A 85 0.95 -4.11 10.04
CA ARG A 85 0.87 -5.14 8.97
C ARG A 85 2.22 -5.70 8.57
N SER A 86 3.29 -4.96 8.83
CA SER A 86 4.65 -5.30 8.43
C SER A 86 5.45 -6.05 9.50
N MET A 87 4.91 -6.20 10.71
CA MET A 87 5.58 -6.91 11.81
C MET A 87 5.28 -8.42 11.82
N THR A 88 4.55 -8.92 10.83
CA THR A 88 4.36 -10.34 10.57
C THR A 88 5.14 -10.67 9.29
N SER A 89 6.41 -10.99 9.45
CA SER A 89 7.18 -11.78 8.50
C SER A 89 8.15 -12.65 9.27
#